data_AF-A0A963Y3K7-F1
#
_entry.id   AF-A0A963Y3K7-F1
#
_cell.length_a   1.000
_cell.length_b   1.000
_cell.length_c   1.000
_cell.angle_alpha   90.00
_cell.angle_beta   90.00
_cell.angle_gamma   90.00
#
_symmetry.space_group_name_H-M   'P 1'
#
loop_
_entity.id
_entity.type
_entity.pdbx_description
1 polymer ?
#
loop_
_entity_poly.entity_id
_entity_poly.type
_entity_poly.pdbx_seq_one_letter_code
_entity_poly.pdbx_strand_id
1 'polypeptide(L)'
;MQIFSCPFCGPREEHEFLFAAEAGKVRPEPAEQVSDEDWAAYLYHNHAPKGASREVWYHQTCGTYFLMTRDTVSRDVEGSEFLPGAGA
;
A
#
# COMPACT_ATOMS: atom_id res chain seq x y z
N MET A 1 -2.72 -9.34 17.35
CA MET A 1 -2.08 -8.02 17.26
C MET A 1 -0.73 -8.22 16.63
N GLN A 2 -0.50 -7.70 15.43
CA GLN A 2 0.80 -7.75 14.76
C GLN A 2 1.63 -6.51 15.09
N ILE A 3 2.94 -6.64 14.86
CA ILE A 3 3.89 -5.53 14.93
C ILE A 3 4.29 -5.17 13.51
N PHE A 4 4.00 -3.93 13.10
CA PHE A 4 4.42 -3.39 11.82
C PHE A 4 5.61 -2.45 12.05
N SER A 5 6.59 -2.50 11.15
CA SER A 5 7.74 -1.60 11.22
C SER A 5 7.52 -0.42 10.30
N CYS A 6 7.39 0.77 10.88
CA CYS A 6 7.41 2.02 10.12
C CYS A 6 8.88 2.37 9.80
N PRO A 7 9.25 2.66 8.53
CA PRO A 7 10.62 3.05 8.18
C PRO A 7 11.16 4.27 8.95
N PHE A 8 10.27 5.07 9.53
CA PHE A 8 10.59 6.30 10.26
C PHE A 8 10.49 6.15 11.78
N CYS A 9 9.55 5.33 12.26
CA CYS A 9 9.22 5.22 13.69
C CYS A 9 9.62 3.87 14.32
N GLY A 10 10.11 2.93 13.52
CA GLY A 10 10.42 1.57 13.95
C GLY A 10 9.18 0.71 14.22
N PRO A 11 9.33 -0.38 14.99
CA PRO A 11 8.25 -1.31 15.32
C PRO A 11 7.13 -0.64 16.13
N ARG A 12 5.88 -0.80 15.68
CA ARG A 12 4.66 -0.30 16.32
C ARG A 12 3.52 -1.30 16.19
N GLU A 13 2.48 -1.14 17.01
CA GLU A 13 1.29 -1.98 16.98
C GLU A 13 0.45 -1.74 15.71
N GLU A 14 -0.12 -2.80 15.14
CA GLU A 14 -0.87 -2.76 13.87
C GLU A 14 -2.01 -1.73 13.83
N HIS A 15 -2.63 -1.42 14.97
CA HIS A 15 -3.76 -0.50 15.06
C HIS A 15 -3.39 0.97 14.81
N GLU A 16 -2.10 1.34 14.85
CA GLU A 16 -1.64 2.67 14.45
C GLU A 16 -1.70 2.89 12.93
N PHE A 17 -1.93 1.83 12.14
CA PHE A 17 -1.77 1.85 10.69
C PHE A 17 -3.10 1.67 9.95
N LEU A 18 -3.23 2.35 8.81
CA LEU A 18 -4.34 2.19 7.88
C LEU A 18 -3.83 1.62 6.56
N PHE A 19 -4.52 0.60 6.05
CA PHE A 19 -4.28 0.12 4.69
C PHE A 19 -4.74 1.19 3.70
N ALA A 20 -3.87 1.56 2.75
CA ALA A 20 -4.15 2.61 1.78
C ALA A 20 -4.48 2.05 0.39
N ALA A 21 -3.62 1.18 -0.14
CA ALA A 21 -3.78 0.60 -1.48
C ALA A 21 -2.84 -0.59 -1.68
N GLU A 22 -3.05 -1.35 -2.75
CA GLU A 22 -2.01 -2.20 -3.32
C GLU A 22 -0.90 -1.34 -3.95
N ALA A 23 0.35 -1.78 -3.82
CA ALA A 23 1.46 -1.09 -4.43
C ALA A 23 1.34 -1.07 -5.96
N GLY A 24 1.67 0.06 -6.59
CA GLY A 24 1.63 0.20 -8.04
C GLY A 24 0.26 0.53 -8.63
N LYS A 25 -0.76 0.79 -7.80
CA LYS A 25 -2.07 1.28 -8.25
C LYS A 25 -1.99 2.76 -8.68
N VAL A 26 -1.42 3.00 -9.86
CA VAL A 26 -1.22 4.33 -10.43
C VAL A 26 -2.52 4.83 -11.05
N ARG A 27 -2.88 6.08 -10.74
CA ARG A 27 -4.02 6.75 -11.38
C ARG A 27 -3.75 6.93 -12.87
N PRO A 28 -4.64 6.49 -13.77
CA PRO A 28 -4.46 6.72 -15.19
C PRO A 28 -4.62 8.22 -15.49
N GLU A 29 -3.69 8.77 -16.28
CA GLU A 29 -3.63 10.18 -16.65
C GLU A 29 -3.27 10.31 -18.16
N PRO A 30 -3.71 11.37 -18.84
CA PRO A 30 -4.55 12.44 -18.31
C PRO A 30 -6.01 11.99 -18.23
N ALA A 31 -6.68 12.35 -17.13
CA ALA A 31 -8.01 11.85 -16.76
C ALA A 31 -9.08 11.91 -17.88
N GLU A 32 -9.02 12.93 -18.75
CA GLU A 32 -9.97 13.15 -19.84
C GLU A 32 -9.80 12.21 -21.04
N GLN A 33 -8.70 11.45 -21.10
CA GLN A 33 -8.40 10.50 -22.18
C GLN A 33 -8.60 9.04 -21.77
N VAL A 34 -8.95 8.80 -20.50
CA VAL A 34 -9.12 7.46 -19.93
C VAL A 34 -10.54 6.97 -20.23
N SER A 35 -10.66 5.74 -20.73
CA SER A 35 -11.96 5.12 -21.00
C SER A 35 -12.73 4.81 -19.71
N ASP A 36 -14.06 4.67 -19.78
CA ASP A 36 -14.87 4.25 -18.63
C ASP A 36 -14.44 2.87 -18.10
N GLU A 37 -14.00 1.97 -19.00
CA GLU A 37 -13.50 0.63 -18.66
C GLU A 37 -12.20 0.72 -17.84
N ASP A 38 -11.24 1.54 -18.30
CA ASP A 38 -9.98 1.77 -17.60
C ASP A 38 -10.20 2.48 -16.25
N TRP A 39 -11.14 3.44 -16.21
CA TRP A 39 -11.55 4.07 -14.96
C TRP A 39 -12.16 3.08 -13.99
N ALA A 40 -13.05 2.19 -14.45
CA ALA A 40 -13.65 1.17 -13.62
C ALA A 40 -12.58 0.19 -13.09
N ALA A 41 -11.62 -0.22 -13.93
CA ALA A 41 -10.51 -1.06 -13.52
C ALA A 41 -9.66 -0.38 -12.43
N TYR A 42 -9.30 0.89 -12.60
CA TYR A 42 -8.57 1.64 -11.59
C TYR A 42 -9.37 1.80 -10.28
N LEU A 43 -10.65 2.15 -10.35
CA LEU A 43 -11.44 2.43 -9.15
C LEU A 43 -11.79 1.17 -8.36
N TYR A 44 -12.14 0.08 -9.05
CA TYR A 44 -12.81 -1.06 -8.43
C TYR A 44 -12.01 -2.36 -8.45
N HIS A 45 -11.02 -2.52 -9.34
CA HIS A 45 -10.22 -3.74 -9.37
C HIS A 45 -9.00 -3.65 -8.45
N ASN A 46 -8.64 -4.81 -7.88
CA ASN A 46 -7.47 -5.05 -7.04
C ASN A 46 -6.94 -6.46 -7.40
N HIS A 47 -5.62 -6.67 -7.32
CA HIS A 47 -4.97 -7.95 -7.59
C HIS A 47 -5.27 -9.02 -6.52
N ALA A 48 -5.42 -8.60 -5.25
CA ALA A 48 -5.72 -9.45 -4.10
C ALA A 48 -4.92 -10.78 -4.05
N PRO A 49 -3.57 -10.75 -4.11
CA PRO A 49 -2.76 -11.95 -4.16
C PRO A 49 -2.89 -12.79 -2.89
N LYS A 50 -2.95 -14.12 -3.07
CA LYS A 50 -2.82 -15.10 -1.98
C LYS A 50 -1.35 -15.43 -1.78
N GLY A 51 -0.76 -15.00 -0.67
CA GLY A 51 0.66 -15.11 -0.37
C GLY A 51 1.34 -13.74 -0.34
N ALA A 52 2.57 -13.65 -0.82
CA ALA A 52 3.33 -12.40 -0.85
C ALA A 52 2.56 -11.25 -1.54
N SER A 53 2.45 -10.13 -0.84
CA SER A 53 1.74 -8.92 -1.25
C SER A 53 2.58 -7.69 -0.93
N ARG A 54 2.61 -6.73 -1.87
CA ARG A 54 3.21 -5.40 -1.68
C ARG A 54 2.11 -4.37 -1.54
N GLU A 55 2.14 -3.63 -0.43
CA GLU A 55 1.01 -2.82 0.00
C GLU A 55 1.46 -1.46 0.50
N VAL A 56 0.61 -0.46 0.30
CA VAL A 56 0.81 0.89 0.82
C VAL A 56 0.05 1.01 2.14
N TRP A 57 0.77 1.43 3.17
CA TRP A 57 0.23 1.65 4.51
C TRP A 57 0.48 3.09 4.96
N TYR A 58 -0.49 3.65 5.68
CA TYR A 58 -0.42 4.97 6.29
C TYR A 58 -0.23 4.83 7.79
N HIS A 59 0.85 5.38 8.32
CA HIS A 59 1.09 5.40 9.76
C HIS A 59 0.45 6.67 10.35
N GLN A 60 -0.64 6.52 11.09
CA GLN A 60 -1.46 7.67 11.53
C GLN A 60 -0.70 8.62 12.46
N THR A 61 0.26 8.11 13.23
CA THR A 61 0.99 8.94 14.21
C THR A 61 2.11 9.76 13.58
N CYS A 62 2.78 9.27 12.53
CA CYS A 62 3.81 10.04 11.81
C CYS A 62 3.30 10.69 10.51
N GLY A 63 2.08 10.38 10.08
CA GLY A 63 1.42 11.00 8.94
C GLY A 63 2.03 10.68 7.58
N THR A 64 2.71 9.53 7.44
CA THR A 64 3.45 9.17 6.23
C THR A 64 2.98 7.84 5.65
N TYR A 65 3.01 7.74 4.31
CA TYR A 65 2.80 6.50 3.57
C TYR A 65 4.11 5.75 3.35
N PHE A 66 4.07 4.43 3.42
CA PHE A 66 5.20 3.56 3.15
C PHE A 66 4.75 2.25 2.52
N LEU A 67 5.69 1.49 1.96
CA LEU A 67 5.45 0.18 1.40
C LEU A 67 5.75 -0.90 2.44
N MET A 68 4.88 -1.89 2.54
CA MET A 68 5.09 -3.10 3.33
C MET A 68 4.92 -4.33 2.44
N THR A 69 5.87 -5.26 2.54
CA THR A 69 5.75 -6.58 1.95
C THR A 69 5.34 -7.56 3.05
N ARG A 70 4.25 -8.29 2.83
CA ARG A 70 3.74 -9.29 3.78
C ARG A 70 3.12 -10.48 3.05
N ASP A 71 3.13 -11.64 3.69
CA ASP A 71 2.36 -12.79 3.22
C ASP A 71 0.90 -12.68 3.72
N THR A 72 -0.08 -12.65 2.82
CA THR A 72 -1.50 -12.49 3.17
C THR A 72 -2.14 -13.73 3.81
N VAL A 73 -1.46 -14.88 3.78
CA VAL A 73 -1.88 -16.14 4.38
C VAL A 73 -1.30 -16.33 5.77
N SER A 74 0.04 -16.29 5.91
CA SER A 74 0.69 -16.44 7.22
C SER A 74 0.62 -15.17 8.06
N ARG A 75 0.41 -14.02 7.40
CA ARG A 75 0.44 -12.66 7.94
C ARG A 75 1.85 -12.19 8.30
N ASP A 76 2.90 -12.94 7.97
CA ASP A 76 4.27 -12.52 8.28
C ASP A 76 4.64 -11.25 7.51
N VAL A 77 5.23 -10.27 8.21
CA VAL A 77 5.77 -9.06 7.61
C VAL A 77 7.21 -9.32 7.22
N GLU A 78 7.49 -9.27 5.92
CA GLU A 78 8.81 -9.53 5.36
C GLU A 78 9.71 -8.29 5.42
N GLY A 79 9.10 -7.10 5.27
CA GLY A 79 9.84 -5.84 5.31
C GLY A 79 8.99 -4.63 5.01
N SER A 80 9.59 -3.45 5.25
CA SER A 80 8.97 -2.15 5.02
C SER A 80 9.99 -1.17 4.43
N GLU A 81 9.59 -0.39 3.45
CA GLU A 81 10.45 0.58 2.76
C GLU A 81 9.72 1.90 2.53
N PHE A 82 10.49 2.98 2.38
CA PHE A 82 9.92 4.28 2.02
C PHE A 82 9.20 4.19 0.68
N LEU A 83 7.98 4.74 0.59
CA LEU A 83 7.29 4.90 -0.69
C LEU A 83 7.82 6.16 -1.38
N PRO A 84 8.57 6.05 -2.49
CA PRO A 84 9.01 7.24 -3.22
C PRO A 84 7.80 8.00 -3.76
N GLY A 85 7.86 9.34 -3.71
CA GLY A 85 6.87 10.18 -4.38
C GLY A 85 6.85 9.91 -5.88
N ALA A 86 5.69 10.10 -6.53
CA ALA A 86 5.49 9.88 -7.97
C ALA A 86 6.20 10.92 -8.88
N GLY A 87 7.36 11.43 -8.46
CA GLY A 87 8.13 12.46 -9.16
C GLY A 87 9.60 12.39 -8.81
N ALA A 88 10.31 11.42 -9.41
CA ALA A 88 11.75 11.45 -9.64
C ALA A 88 12.02 10.91 -11.05
#